data_AF-A0A1B6EAP2-F1
#
_entry.id   AF-A0A1B6EAP2-F1
#
_cell.length_a   1.000
_cell.length_b   1.000
_cell.length_c   1.000
_cell.angle_alpha   90.00
_cell.angle_beta   90.00
_cell.angle_gamma   90.00
#
_symmetry.space_group_name_H-M   'P 1'
#
loop_
_entity.id
_entity.type
_entity.pdbx_description
1 polymer ?
#
loop_
_entity_poly.entity_id
_entity_poly.type
_entity_poly.pdbx_seq_one_letter_code
_entity_poly.pdbx_strand_id
1 'polypeptide(L)'
;MFDKKINILKQAENGVGLITIEATVPTGFELVAKDECLKLFGPDTTIYDYRGSIFFNIPIKDYNKVSKLRCIDHLFLVGPYFENVEVFCKNNPNFENTDVIKQNDLKLIGELAEKGHMDTTLKAWREMINFKGNAFPTKEEHLNYKVAVENKTEDVDDTKKVLKFRATCYRSGSHTFSSMEAATVFGGKLQDNFHWVVDLSDFDLNVVLNISGS
;
A
#
# COMPACT_ATOMS: atom_id res chain seq x y z
N MET A 1 -14.29 17.09 -2.09
CA MET A 1 -13.17 16.70 -1.18
C MET A 1 -12.50 15.44 -1.71
N PHE A 2 -13.28 14.38 -2.01
CA PHE A 2 -12.81 13.17 -2.70
C PHE A 2 -12.15 13.44 -4.07
N ASP A 3 -12.70 14.35 -4.88
CA ASP A 3 -12.18 14.65 -6.22
C ASP A 3 -10.72 15.15 -6.23
N LYS A 4 -10.29 15.87 -5.19
CA LYS A 4 -8.92 16.37 -5.10
C LYS A 4 -7.91 15.25 -4.81
N LYS A 5 -8.26 14.29 -3.93
CA LYS A 5 -7.44 13.09 -3.67
C LYS A 5 -7.35 12.22 -4.93
N ILE A 6 -8.46 12.06 -5.62
CA ILE A 6 -8.55 11.33 -6.88
C ILE A 6 -7.61 11.95 -7.93
N ASN A 7 -7.67 13.27 -8.09
CA ASN A 7 -6.88 13.97 -9.11
C ASN A 7 -5.37 13.85 -8.87
N ILE A 8 -4.91 13.91 -7.61
CA ILE A 8 -3.48 13.76 -7.32
C ILE A 8 -2.99 12.33 -7.63
N LEU A 9 -3.79 11.31 -7.32
CA LEU A 9 -3.45 9.91 -7.59
C LEU A 9 -3.42 9.62 -9.10
N LYS A 10 -4.44 10.07 -9.84
CA LYS A 10 -4.47 9.95 -11.31
C LYS A 10 -3.32 10.69 -11.98
N GLN A 11 -2.86 11.80 -11.41
CA GLN A 11 -1.71 12.53 -11.95
C GLN A 11 -0.41 11.71 -11.82
N ALA A 12 -0.20 11.03 -10.69
CA ALA A 12 0.97 10.17 -10.50
C ALA A 12 0.93 8.93 -11.39
N GLU A 13 -0.22 8.30 -11.53
CA GLU A 13 -0.40 7.13 -12.40
C GLU A 13 -0.06 7.43 -13.88
N ASN A 14 -0.43 8.62 -14.35
CA ASN A 14 -0.12 9.07 -15.72
C ASN A 14 1.27 9.71 -15.86
N GLY A 15 1.96 9.99 -14.76
CA GLY A 15 3.22 10.74 -14.72
C GLY A 15 4.44 9.83 -14.77
N VAL A 16 5.28 9.97 -15.81
CA VAL A 16 6.52 9.18 -15.90
C VAL A 16 7.49 9.56 -14.78
N GLY A 17 7.83 8.59 -13.93
CA GLY A 17 8.75 8.78 -12.81
C GLY A 17 8.20 9.65 -11.67
N LEU A 18 6.88 9.83 -11.62
CA LEU A 18 6.17 10.55 -10.56
C LEU A 18 5.56 9.55 -9.58
N ILE A 19 5.71 9.79 -8.29
CA ILE A 19 5.13 8.97 -7.23
C ILE A 19 4.27 9.81 -6.31
N THR A 20 3.26 9.19 -5.71
CA THR A 20 2.48 9.78 -4.62
C THR A 20 2.97 9.24 -3.29
N ILE A 21 3.29 10.16 -2.38
CA ILE A 21 3.59 9.85 -0.99
C ILE A 21 2.39 10.25 -0.15
N GLU A 22 1.92 9.35 0.70
CA GLU A 22 1.07 9.66 1.85
C GLU A 22 1.97 9.78 3.09
N ALA A 23 1.88 10.91 3.78
CA ALA A 23 2.54 11.11 5.06
C ALA A 23 1.49 11.35 6.15
N THR A 24 1.53 10.54 7.21
CA THR A 24 0.64 10.75 8.37
C THR A 24 1.21 11.83 9.27
N VAL A 25 0.33 12.60 9.89
CA VAL A 25 0.65 13.69 10.80
C VAL A 25 -0.31 13.71 11.98
N PRO A 26 0.07 14.31 13.12
CA PRO A 26 -0.88 14.58 14.19
C PRO A 26 -2.05 15.43 13.66
N THR A 27 -3.28 15.06 13.97
CA THR A 27 -4.46 15.80 13.51
C THR A 27 -4.36 17.27 13.94
N GLY A 28 -4.55 18.20 12.99
CA GLY A 28 -4.37 19.64 13.17
C GLY A 28 -3.03 20.19 12.67
N PHE A 29 -2.06 19.33 12.32
CA PHE A 29 -0.74 19.72 11.80
C PHE A 29 -0.65 19.62 10.26
N GLU A 30 -1.72 19.25 9.57
CA GLU A 30 -1.74 19.02 8.13
C GLU A 30 -1.27 20.24 7.33
N LEU A 31 -1.71 21.44 7.73
CA LEU A 31 -1.31 22.69 7.06
C LEU A 31 0.16 23.02 7.25
N VAL A 32 0.73 22.69 8.42
CA VAL A 32 2.15 22.89 8.71
C VAL A 32 3.00 21.93 7.90
N ALA A 33 2.63 20.65 7.87
CA ALA A 33 3.30 19.64 7.06
C ALA A 33 3.21 19.96 5.56
N LYS A 34 2.07 20.50 5.11
CA LYS A 34 1.89 20.97 3.74
C LYS A 34 2.83 22.13 3.39
N ASP A 35 2.95 23.14 4.26
CA ASP A 35 3.87 24.26 4.07
C ASP A 35 5.34 23.79 4.06
N GLU A 36 5.72 22.86 4.95
CA GLU A 36 7.04 22.24 4.96
C GLU A 36 7.33 21.50 3.64
N CYS A 37 6.36 20.73 3.14
CA CYS A 37 6.47 20.02 1.87
C CYS A 37 6.66 20.99 0.69
N LEU A 38 5.86 22.07 0.61
CA LEU A 38 5.98 23.08 -0.45
C LEU A 38 7.31 23.83 -0.41
N LYS A 39 7.86 24.10 0.79
CA LYS A 39 9.20 24.69 0.92
C LYS A 39 10.31 23.77 0.43
N LEU A 40 10.14 22.46 0.60
CA LEU A 40 11.15 21.46 0.27
C LEU A 40 11.13 21.07 -1.21
N PHE A 41 9.94 20.90 -1.78
CA PHE A 41 9.74 20.39 -3.15
C PHE A 41 9.35 21.48 -4.16
N GLY A 42 8.94 22.66 -3.69
CA GLY A 42 8.59 23.81 -4.50
C GLY A 42 7.09 24.14 -4.45
N PRO A 43 6.73 25.41 -4.74
CA PRO A 43 5.34 25.90 -4.64
C PRO A 43 4.37 25.22 -5.61
N ASP A 44 4.89 24.66 -6.71
CA ASP A 44 4.10 23.97 -7.74
C ASP A 44 3.86 22.48 -7.42
N THR A 45 4.30 22.00 -6.25
CA THR A 45 4.11 20.61 -5.85
C THR A 45 2.62 20.34 -5.66
N THR A 46 2.09 19.34 -6.38
CA THR A 46 0.71 18.89 -6.16
C THR A 46 0.60 18.26 -4.78
N ILE A 47 -0.22 18.84 -3.92
CA ILE A 47 -0.42 18.38 -2.53
C ILE A 47 -1.89 18.50 -2.12
N TYR A 48 -2.36 17.51 -1.37
CA TYR A 48 -3.70 17.42 -0.82
C TYR A 48 -3.63 16.99 0.64
N ASP A 49 -4.22 17.79 1.53
CA ASP A 49 -4.38 17.47 2.94
C ASP A 49 -5.71 16.75 3.21
N TYR A 50 -5.65 15.76 4.09
CA TYR A 50 -6.79 15.01 4.62
C TYR A 50 -6.61 14.91 6.14
N ARG A 51 -7.69 14.66 6.89
CA ARG A 51 -7.59 14.55 8.35
C ARG A 51 -6.53 13.51 8.75
N GLY A 52 -5.47 13.97 9.41
CA GLY A 52 -4.34 13.17 9.88
C GLY A 52 -3.31 12.77 8.82
N SER A 53 -3.41 13.24 7.57
CA SER A 53 -2.45 12.90 6.50
C SER A 53 -2.31 14.00 5.45
N ILE A 54 -1.15 14.05 4.79
CA ILE A 54 -0.95 14.78 3.53
C ILE A 54 -0.57 13.82 2.41
N PHE A 55 -1.05 14.08 1.21
CA PHE A 55 -0.72 13.36 -0.02
C PHE A 55 0.00 14.32 -0.95
N PHE A 56 1.16 13.96 -1.48
CA PHE A 56 1.91 14.84 -2.36
C PHE A 56 2.65 14.06 -3.45
N ASN A 57 2.72 14.66 -4.63
CA ASN A 57 3.40 14.07 -5.79
C ASN A 57 4.81 14.61 -5.92
N ILE A 58 5.80 13.72 -6.05
CA ILE A 58 7.20 14.08 -6.26
C ILE A 58 7.83 13.18 -7.32
N PRO A 59 8.85 13.67 -8.04
CA PRO A 59 9.71 12.80 -8.84
C PRO A 59 10.39 11.75 -7.95
N ILE A 60 10.51 10.50 -8.42
CA ILE A 60 11.17 9.40 -7.65
C ILE A 60 12.58 9.80 -7.20
N LYS A 61 13.34 10.48 -8.06
CA LYS A 61 14.69 10.99 -7.76
C LYS A 61 14.76 11.92 -6.54
N ASP A 62 13.65 12.57 -6.21
CA ASP A 62 13.57 13.52 -5.10
C ASP A 62 13.15 12.85 -3.79
N TYR A 63 12.88 11.53 -3.78
CA TYR A 63 12.46 10.80 -2.59
C TYR A 63 13.45 10.94 -1.42
N ASN A 64 14.76 10.97 -1.68
CA ASN A 64 15.77 11.17 -0.64
C ASN A 64 15.56 12.45 0.18
N LYS A 65 14.90 13.47 -0.39
CA LYS A 65 14.57 14.71 0.32
C LYS A 65 13.46 14.51 1.35
N VAL A 66 12.56 13.53 1.18
CA VAL A 66 11.43 13.27 2.08
C VAL A 66 11.89 13.04 3.52
N SER A 67 13.09 12.46 3.71
CA SER A 67 13.75 12.30 5.03
C SER A 67 13.99 13.61 5.79
N LYS A 68 13.90 14.77 5.12
CA LYS A 68 14.09 16.09 5.73
C LYS A 68 12.82 16.68 6.33
N LEU A 69 11.65 16.08 6.04
CA LEU A 69 10.38 16.49 6.64
C LEU A 69 10.39 16.14 8.13
N ARG A 70 9.97 17.08 8.98
CA ARG A 70 9.97 16.93 10.44
C ARG A 70 8.58 16.86 11.05
N CYS A 71 7.55 17.28 10.32
CA CYS A 71 6.17 17.28 10.80
C CYS A 71 5.43 15.96 10.53
N ILE A 72 6.10 14.92 10.07
CA ILE A 72 5.51 13.64 9.63
C ILE A 72 5.86 12.48 10.58
N ASP A 73 4.92 11.55 10.76
CA ASP A 73 5.11 10.36 11.61
C ASP A 73 5.48 9.12 10.79
N HIS A 74 4.72 8.85 9.73
CA HIS A 74 4.90 7.68 8.85
C HIS A 74 4.76 8.06 7.39
N LEU A 75 5.49 7.34 6.54
CA LEU A 75 5.50 7.52 5.09
C LEU A 75 5.00 6.25 4.41
N PHE A 76 4.09 6.44 3.47
CA PHE A 76 3.56 5.38 2.62
C PHE A 76 3.74 5.78 1.16
N LEU A 77 4.27 4.86 0.36
CA LEU A 77 4.17 4.97 -1.08
C LEU A 77 2.77 4.51 -1.48
N VAL A 78 2.00 5.39 -2.12
CA VAL A 78 0.65 5.04 -2.56
C VAL A 78 0.74 4.21 -3.83
N GLY A 79 0.20 3.00 -3.77
CA GLY A 79 0.11 2.08 -4.89
C GLY A 79 -1.17 2.24 -5.71
N PRO A 80 -1.63 1.16 -6.38
CA PRO A 80 -2.86 1.16 -7.16
C PRO A 80 -4.06 1.67 -6.35
N TYR A 81 -4.87 2.50 -6.98
CA TYR A 81 -6.06 3.09 -6.38
C TYR A 81 -7.28 2.80 -7.26
N PHE A 82 -8.37 2.39 -6.61
CA PHE A 82 -9.62 2.05 -7.28
C PHE A 82 -10.75 2.92 -6.73
N GLU A 83 -11.48 3.57 -7.63
CA GLU A 83 -12.65 4.40 -7.32
C GLU A 83 -13.93 3.66 -7.62
N ASN A 84 -15.02 4.08 -6.96
CA ASN A 84 -16.37 3.58 -7.21
C ASN A 84 -16.45 2.04 -7.17
N VAL A 85 -15.63 1.44 -6.30
CA VAL A 85 -15.70 0.01 -6.01
C VAL A 85 -16.98 -0.22 -5.22
N GLU A 86 -17.98 -0.80 -5.87
CA GLU A 86 -19.21 -1.21 -5.21
C GLU A 86 -18.89 -2.39 -4.26
N VAL A 87 -18.64 -2.07 -2.99
CA VAL A 87 -18.52 -3.05 -1.90
C VAL A 87 -19.89 -3.10 -1.21
N PHE A 88 -20.46 -4.30 -1.12
CA PHE A 88 -21.87 -4.51 -0.86
C PHE A 88 -22.27 -4.02 0.55
N CYS A 89 -23.00 -2.92 0.55
CA CYS A 89 -23.56 -2.29 1.73
C CYS A 89 -24.29 -3.33 2.60
N LYS A 90 -24.00 -3.30 3.89
CA LYS A 90 -24.69 -4.04 4.98
C LYS A 90 -26.23 -3.94 4.97
N ASN A 91 -26.80 -3.12 4.08
CA ASN A 91 -28.20 -2.73 4.01
C ASN A 91 -28.74 -2.75 2.56
N ASN A 92 -28.20 -3.54 1.62
CA ASN A 92 -28.88 -3.70 0.33
C ASN A 92 -30.18 -4.49 0.56
N PRO A 93 -31.38 -3.87 0.42
CA PRO A 93 -32.65 -4.56 0.67
C PRO A 93 -32.91 -5.74 -0.28
N ASN A 94 -32.11 -5.88 -1.35
CA ASN A 94 -32.18 -6.97 -2.32
C ASN A 94 -31.30 -8.19 -1.96
N PHE A 95 -30.51 -8.14 -0.88
CA PHE A 95 -29.66 -9.25 -0.47
C PHE A 95 -30.09 -9.81 0.88
N GLU A 96 -30.75 -10.96 0.86
CA GLU A 96 -31.27 -11.64 2.06
C GLU A 96 -30.18 -12.39 2.86
N ASN A 97 -28.95 -12.51 2.33
CA ASN A 97 -27.89 -13.30 2.97
C ASN A 97 -26.55 -12.56 3.09
N THR A 98 -26.25 -12.11 4.32
CA THR A 98 -25.01 -11.41 4.71
C THR A 98 -23.73 -12.21 4.43
N ASP A 99 -23.76 -13.55 4.48
CA ASP A 99 -22.57 -14.36 4.24
C ASP A 99 -22.18 -14.41 2.76
N VAL A 100 -23.17 -14.45 1.87
CA VAL A 100 -22.93 -14.40 0.42
C VAL A 100 -22.35 -13.05 0.02
N ILE A 101 -22.88 -11.97 0.58
CA ILE A 101 -22.34 -10.61 0.41
C ILE A 101 -20.87 -10.56 0.83
N LYS A 102 -20.57 -11.00 2.05
CA LYS A 102 -19.20 -11.02 2.59
C LYS A 102 -18.24 -11.79 1.70
N GLN A 103 -18.64 -12.96 1.20
CA GLN A 103 -17.80 -13.76 0.30
C GLN A 103 -17.53 -13.06 -1.02
N ASN A 104 -18.54 -12.39 -1.59
CA ASN A 104 -18.37 -11.61 -2.82
C ASN A 104 -17.43 -10.40 -2.61
N ASP A 105 -17.59 -9.68 -1.51
CA ASP A 105 -16.72 -8.55 -1.15
C ASP A 105 -15.26 -9.00 -1.00
N LEU A 106 -15.03 -10.10 -0.27
CA LEU A 106 -13.70 -10.66 -0.10
C LEU A 106 -13.10 -11.13 -1.42
N LYS A 107 -13.89 -11.76 -2.29
CA LYS A 107 -13.47 -12.16 -3.64
C LYS A 107 -13.05 -10.93 -4.47
N LEU A 108 -13.84 -9.86 -4.43
CA LEU A 108 -13.55 -8.61 -5.13
C LEU A 108 -12.23 -7.98 -4.65
N ILE A 109 -11.97 -7.97 -3.33
CA ILE A 109 -10.69 -7.50 -2.78
C ILE A 109 -9.52 -8.27 -3.40
N GLY A 110 -9.65 -9.60 -3.49
CA GLY A 110 -8.64 -10.44 -4.12
C GLY A 110 -8.44 -10.14 -5.61
N GLU A 111 -9.53 -9.94 -6.36
CA GLU A 111 -9.48 -9.58 -7.78
C GLU A 111 -8.83 -8.21 -8.02
N LEU A 112 -9.09 -7.23 -7.14
CA LEU A 112 -8.47 -5.91 -7.20
C LEU A 112 -6.97 -5.95 -6.88
N ALA A 113 -6.56 -6.82 -5.94
CA ALA A 113 -5.15 -7.05 -5.65
C ALA A 113 -4.39 -7.59 -6.87
N GLU A 114 -5.03 -8.45 -7.65
CA GLU A 114 -4.46 -9.02 -8.88
C GLU A 114 -4.44 -8.02 -10.03
N LYS A 115 -5.48 -7.20 -10.17
CA LYS A 115 -5.57 -6.15 -11.20
C LYS A 115 -4.65 -4.97 -10.92
N GLY A 116 -4.37 -4.68 -9.66
CA GLY A 116 -3.50 -3.58 -9.26
C GLY A 116 -2.08 -3.87 -9.73
N HIS A 117 -1.61 -3.15 -10.75
CA HIS A 117 -0.25 -3.25 -11.29
C HIS A 117 0.81 -2.79 -10.28
N MET A 118 0.97 -3.54 -9.19
CA MET A 118 1.86 -3.23 -8.08
C MET A 118 3.34 -3.28 -8.48
N ASP A 119 3.70 -3.91 -9.60
CA ASP A 119 5.07 -3.99 -10.09
C ASP A 119 5.75 -2.63 -10.21
N THR A 120 5.04 -1.62 -10.72
CA THR A 120 5.58 -0.27 -10.89
C THR A 120 5.83 0.39 -9.54
N THR A 121 4.86 0.27 -8.63
CA THR A 121 4.96 0.80 -7.26
C THR A 121 6.10 0.11 -6.51
N LEU A 122 6.22 -1.21 -6.66
CA LEU A 122 7.24 -2.00 -6.00
C LEU A 122 8.65 -1.72 -6.55
N LYS A 123 8.80 -1.52 -7.86
CA LYS A 123 10.06 -1.09 -8.47
C LYS A 123 10.50 0.26 -7.89
N ALA A 124 9.58 1.22 -7.82
CA ALA A 124 9.86 2.52 -7.19
C ALA A 124 10.24 2.34 -5.71
N TRP A 125 9.49 1.56 -4.94
CA TRP A 125 9.82 1.25 -3.54
C TRP A 125 11.22 0.64 -3.38
N ARG A 126 11.54 -0.36 -4.20
CA ARG A 126 12.84 -1.04 -4.18
C ARG A 126 14.00 -0.07 -4.42
N GLU A 127 13.85 0.85 -5.37
CA GLU A 127 14.83 1.89 -5.66
C GLU A 127 14.96 2.87 -4.48
N MET A 128 13.84 3.35 -3.95
CA MET A 128 13.77 4.33 -2.87
C MET A 128 14.44 3.85 -1.58
N ILE A 129 14.20 2.59 -1.19
CA ILE A 129 14.77 2.03 0.04
C ILE A 129 16.07 1.24 -0.20
N ASN A 130 16.54 1.19 -1.44
CA ASN A 130 17.74 0.44 -1.85
C ASN A 130 17.70 -1.03 -1.38
N PHE A 131 16.53 -1.68 -1.50
CA PHE A 131 16.34 -3.05 -1.04
C PHE A 131 17.24 -4.01 -1.82
N LYS A 132 18.09 -4.74 -1.08
CA LYS A 132 19.12 -5.61 -1.65
C LYS A 132 18.61 -7.01 -1.99
N GLY A 133 17.58 -7.48 -1.29
CA GLY A 133 17.01 -8.81 -1.50
C GLY A 133 16.26 -8.97 -2.82
N ASN A 134 15.71 -10.16 -2.98
CA ASN A 134 14.92 -10.56 -4.13
C ASN A 134 13.44 -10.19 -3.91
N ALA A 135 13.03 -9.05 -4.49
CA ALA A 135 11.64 -8.59 -4.49
C ALA A 135 10.76 -9.27 -5.54
N PHE A 136 11.35 -10.00 -6.50
CA PHE A 136 10.64 -10.70 -7.57
C PHE A 136 11.14 -12.15 -7.67
N PRO A 137 10.97 -12.94 -6.60
CA PRO A 137 11.43 -14.32 -6.57
C PRO A 137 10.64 -15.20 -7.52
N THR A 138 11.31 -16.21 -8.05
CA THR A 138 10.63 -17.36 -8.65
C THR A 138 9.97 -18.21 -7.57
N LYS A 139 9.01 -19.04 -7.96
CA LYS A 139 8.35 -19.98 -7.05
C LYS A 139 9.33 -20.95 -6.38
N GLU A 140 10.40 -21.33 -7.07
CA GLU A 140 11.45 -22.20 -6.53
C GLU A 140 12.28 -21.48 -5.46
N GLU A 141 12.70 -20.23 -5.73
CA GLU A 141 13.42 -19.40 -4.75
C GLU A 141 12.58 -19.16 -3.49
N HIS A 142 11.29 -18.87 -3.65
CA HIS A 142 10.35 -18.77 -2.53
C HIS A 142 10.35 -20.03 -1.66
N LEU A 143 10.18 -21.19 -2.29
CA LEU A 143 10.07 -22.46 -1.57
C LEU A 143 11.38 -22.79 -0.84
N ASN A 144 12.52 -22.61 -1.52
CA ASN A 144 13.84 -22.85 -0.94
C ASN A 144 14.11 -21.91 0.25
N TYR A 145 13.80 -20.63 0.09
CA TYR A 145 13.99 -19.65 1.17
C TYR A 145 13.05 -19.92 2.34
N LYS A 146 11.77 -20.24 2.10
CA LYS A 146 10.83 -20.58 3.15
C LYS A 146 11.30 -21.77 3.99
N VAL A 147 11.81 -22.83 3.35
CA VAL A 147 12.39 -23.99 4.04
C VAL A 147 13.64 -23.60 4.85
N ALA A 148 14.47 -22.69 4.34
CA ALA A 148 15.66 -22.20 5.06
C ALA A 148 15.27 -21.37 6.30
N VAL A 149 14.24 -20.53 6.21
CA VAL A 149 13.68 -19.75 7.33
C VAL A 149 13.14 -20.68 8.41
N GLU A 150 12.32 -21.68 8.02
CA GLU A 150 11.75 -22.66 8.95
C GLU A 150 12.82 -23.47 9.70
N ASN A 151 13.90 -23.82 9.00
CA ASN A 151 15.04 -24.54 9.58
C ASN A 151 16.07 -23.63 10.29
N LYS A 152 15.85 -22.30 10.30
CA LYS A 152 16.78 -21.29 10.86
C LYS A 152 18.19 -21.37 10.27
N THR A 153 18.29 -21.69 8.99
CA THR A 153 19.54 -21.79 8.23
C THR A 153 19.67 -20.66 7.20
N GLU A 154 19.01 -19.53 7.44
CA GLU A 154 18.87 -18.41 6.50
C GLU A 154 20.13 -17.52 6.36
N ASP A 155 21.32 -18.08 6.61
CA ASP A 155 22.66 -17.48 6.41
C ASP A 155 23.00 -17.33 4.92
N VAL A 156 22.08 -16.72 4.17
CA VAL A 156 22.19 -16.46 2.75
C VAL A 156 22.61 -15.00 2.58
N ASP A 157 23.52 -14.76 1.63
CA ASP A 157 23.81 -13.47 1.02
C ASP A 157 22.53 -12.61 0.93
N ASP A 158 22.57 -11.39 1.50
CA ASP A 158 21.42 -10.48 1.55
C ASP A 158 20.76 -10.25 0.19
N THR A 159 21.52 -10.41 -0.91
CA THR A 159 21.00 -10.29 -2.28
C THR A 159 20.05 -11.42 -2.70
N LYS A 160 20.09 -12.56 -2.00
CA LYS A 160 19.27 -13.75 -2.29
C LYS A 160 18.11 -13.92 -1.31
N LYS A 161 18.03 -13.10 -0.26
CA LYS A 161 16.90 -13.14 0.68
C LYS A 161 15.62 -12.77 -0.05
N VAL A 162 14.63 -13.64 0.01
CA VAL A 162 13.30 -13.36 -0.55
C VAL A 162 12.62 -12.34 0.35
N LEU A 163 11.97 -11.35 -0.27
CA LEU A 163 11.22 -10.32 0.44
C LEU A 163 10.23 -10.93 1.44
N LYS A 164 10.35 -10.54 2.71
CA LYS A 164 9.37 -10.82 3.76
C LYS A 164 8.36 -9.68 3.82
N PHE A 165 7.07 -10.01 3.88
CA PHE A 165 6.02 -9.00 3.92
C PHE A 165 4.92 -9.34 4.92
N ARG A 166 4.19 -8.30 5.32
CA ARG A 166 2.86 -8.44 5.93
C ARG A 166 1.82 -7.64 5.16
N ALA A 167 0.58 -8.10 5.24
CA ALA A 167 -0.58 -7.36 4.78
C ALA A 167 -1.34 -6.78 5.98
N THR A 168 -1.66 -5.49 5.90
CA THR A 168 -2.49 -4.79 6.89
C THR A 168 -3.71 -4.21 6.19
N CYS A 169 -4.87 -4.22 6.85
CA CYS A 169 -6.07 -3.58 6.32
C CYS A 169 -6.60 -2.52 7.28
N TYR A 170 -6.74 -1.30 6.78
CA TYR A 170 -7.54 -0.25 7.41
C TYR A 170 -8.85 -0.12 6.65
N ARG A 171 -9.97 -0.09 7.39
CA ARG A 171 -11.29 0.13 6.79
C ARG A 171 -12.06 1.22 7.53
N SER A 172 -12.78 2.04 6.78
CA SER A 172 -13.80 2.96 7.29
C SER A 172 -15.13 2.71 6.58
N GLY A 173 -16.24 2.90 7.29
CA GLY A 173 -17.59 2.62 6.79
C GLY A 173 -18.16 1.29 7.27
N SER A 174 -19.34 0.95 6.76
CA SER A 174 -20.11 -0.23 7.16
C SER A 174 -19.87 -1.40 6.20
N HIS A 175 -19.08 -2.38 6.66
CA HIS A 175 -18.72 -3.57 5.88
C HIS A 175 -19.22 -4.84 6.58
N THR A 176 -19.43 -5.91 5.80
CA THR A 176 -19.82 -7.24 6.28
C THR A 176 -18.62 -8.09 6.74
N PHE A 177 -17.42 -7.77 6.24
CA PHE A 177 -16.16 -8.41 6.61
C PHE A 177 -15.38 -7.61 7.69
N SER A 178 -14.51 -8.31 8.40
CA SER A 178 -13.51 -7.73 9.28
C SER A 178 -12.24 -7.33 8.52
N SER A 179 -11.46 -6.41 9.10
CA SER A 179 -10.18 -6.01 8.50
C SER A 179 -9.20 -7.19 8.40
N MET A 180 -9.26 -8.15 9.33
CA MET A 180 -8.40 -9.33 9.30
C MET A 180 -8.75 -10.26 8.12
N GLU A 181 -10.03 -10.47 7.84
CA GLU A 181 -10.47 -11.26 6.68
C GLU A 181 -10.01 -10.60 5.37
N ALA A 182 -10.21 -9.28 5.24
CA ALA A 182 -9.74 -8.53 4.08
C ALA A 182 -8.22 -8.60 3.90
N ALA A 183 -7.45 -8.39 4.98
CA ALA A 183 -5.99 -8.49 4.95
C ALA A 183 -5.51 -9.90 4.58
N THR A 184 -6.20 -10.94 5.05
CA THR A 184 -5.87 -12.34 4.75
C THR A 184 -6.05 -12.63 3.26
N VAL A 185 -7.20 -12.24 2.68
CA VAL A 185 -7.46 -12.47 1.25
C VAL A 185 -6.55 -11.64 0.36
N PHE A 186 -6.36 -10.36 0.71
CA PHE A 186 -5.45 -9.46 0.00
C PHE A 186 -4.00 -9.97 0.04
N GLY A 187 -3.48 -10.28 1.23
CA GLY A 187 -2.13 -10.80 1.41
C GLY A 187 -1.91 -12.15 0.73
N GLY A 188 -2.91 -13.04 0.77
CA GLY A 188 -2.86 -14.30 0.04
C GLY A 188 -2.71 -14.11 -1.47
N LYS A 189 -3.44 -13.15 -2.05
CA LYS A 189 -3.29 -12.83 -3.48
C LYS A 189 -1.94 -12.22 -3.83
N LEU A 190 -1.38 -11.38 -2.96
CA LEU A 190 -0.02 -10.86 -3.16
C LEU A 190 1.03 -11.97 -3.09
N GLN A 191 0.90 -12.90 -2.15
CA GLN A 191 1.78 -14.06 -2.05
C GLN A 191 1.68 -14.96 -3.30
N ASP A 192 0.46 -15.23 -3.78
CA ASP A 192 0.24 -16.00 -5.00
C ASP A 192 0.96 -15.35 -6.20
N ASN A 193 0.88 -14.01 -6.31
CA ASN A 193 1.39 -13.27 -7.46
C ASN A 193 2.90 -13.02 -7.42
N PHE A 194 3.44 -12.68 -6.25
CA PHE A 194 4.84 -12.25 -6.11
C PHE A 194 5.74 -13.27 -5.39
N HIS A 195 5.17 -14.34 -4.86
CA HIS A 195 5.89 -15.40 -4.15
C HIS A 195 6.76 -14.88 -2.99
N TRP A 196 6.29 -13.85 -2.27
CA TRP A 196 6.94 -13.37 -1.05
C TRP A 196 6.68 -14.28 0.14
N VAL A 197 7.49 -14.14 1.18
CA VAL A 197 7.29 -14.84 2.45
C VAL A 197 6.46 -13.98 3.39
N VAL A 198 5.38 -14.54 3.94
CA VAL A 198 4.57 -13.85 4.95
C VAL A 198 5.29 -13.93 6.29
N ASP A 199 5.62 -12.78 6.88
CA ASP A 199 6.14 -12.66 8.24
C ASP A 199 5.43 -11.49 8.94
N LEU A 200 4.81 -11.73 10.09
CA LEU A 200 4.03 -10.71 10.80
C LEU A 200 4.87 -9.87 11.76
N SER A 201 6.10 -10.31 12.06
CA SER A 201 6.97 -9.72 13.09
C SER A 201 8.25 -9.14 12.50
N ASP A 202 8.92 -9.88 11.61
CA ASP A 202 10.19 -9.52 10.98
C ASP A 202 9.99 -9.40 9.45
N PHE A 203 9.31 -8.34 9.04
CA PHE A 203 9.00 -8.06 7.63
C PHE A 203 9.82 -6.90 7.07
N ASP A 204 10.15 -6.99 5.79
CA ASP A 204 10.79 -5.91 5.03
C ASP A 204 9.76 -4.90 4.50
N LEU A 205 8.58 -5.40 4.13
CA LEU A 205 7.52 -4.62 3.49
C LEU A 205 6.17 -4.78 4.21
N ASN A 206 5.55 -3.67 4.60
CA ASN A 206 4.17 -3.64 5.07
C ASN A 206 3.26 -3.13 3.94
N VAL A 207 2.48 -4.02 3.33
CA VAL A 207 1.51 -3.64 2.31
C VAL A 207 0.18 -3.32 2.98
N VAL A 208 -0.27 -2.07 2.81
CA VAL A 208 -1.47 -1.56 3.47
C VAL A 208 -2.62 -1.46 2.47
N LEU A 209 -3.67 -2.24 2.71
CA LEU A 209 -4.96 -2.09 2.06
C LEU A 209 -5.79 -1.05 2.83
N ASN A 210 -6.15 0.04 2.18
CA ASN A 210 -7.03 1.05 2.76
C ASN A 210 -8.38 1.06 2.04
N ILE A 211 -9.42 0.63 2.74
CA ILE A 211 -10.81 0.59 2.24
C ILE A 211 -11.59 1.73 2.88
N SER A 212 -11.88 2.76 2.11
CA SER A 212 -12.75 3.86 2.56
C SER A 212 -14.06 3.83 1.80
N GLY A 213 -15.17 3.55 2.51
CA GLY A 213 -16.53 3.70 2.00
C GLY A 213 -17.36 4.56 2.94
N SER A 214 -18.31 5.31 2.39
CA SER A 214 -19.38 6.00 3.12
C SER A 214 -20.59 5.09 3.26
#